data_AF-A0A940RCH8-F1
#
_entry.id   AF-A0A940RCH8-F1
#
_cell.length_a   1.000
_cell.length_b   1.000
_cell.length_c   1.000
_cell.angle_alpha   90.00
_cell.angle_beta   90.00
_cell.angle_gamma   90.00
#
_symmetry.space_group_name_H-M   'P 1'
#
loop_
_entity.id
_entity.type
_entity.pdbx_description
1 polymer ?
#
loop_
_entity_poly.entity_id
_entity_poly.type
_entity_poly.pdbx_seq_one_letter_code
_entity_poly.pdbx_strand_id
1 'polypeptide(L)'
;MKAATERKIIRWLHIIASIPIIGFIYGPVRNFPNAVHAIQWILFPLIVLSGLWLWKGHLVKKWFKRKKLNKTLRSSIAVFS
;
A
#
# COMPACT_ATOMS: atom_id res chain seq x y z
N MET A 1 12.44 9.02 5.70
CA MET A 1 11.09 9.23 6.29
C MET A 1 10.90 8.27 7.46
N LYS A 2 10.42 8.70 8.63
CA LYS A 2 10.08 7.77 9.73
C LYS A 2 9.08 6.73 9.21
N ALA A 3 9.28 5.46 9.56
CA ALA A 3 8.37 4.35 9.23
C ALA A 3 6.90 4.60 9.63
N ALA A 4 6.69 5.47 10.62
CA ALA A 4 5.38 5.92 11.07
C ALA A 4 4.73 6.93 10.09
N THR A 5 5.53 7.84 9.51
CA THR A 5 5.06 8.87 8.57
C THR A 5 4.55 8.24 7.28
N GLU A 6 5.27 7.25 6.76
CA GLU A 6 4.89 6.51 5.53
C GLU A 6 3.53 5.80 5.70
N ARG A 7 3.31 5.13 6.83
CA ARG A 7 2.01 4.49 7.14
C ARG A 7 0.89 5.52 7.27
N LYS A 8 1.19 6.70 7.83
CA LYS A 8 0.21 7.78 7.99
C LYS A 8 -0.21 8.33 6.62
N ILE A 9 0.73 8.53 5.71
CA ILE A 9 0.47 8.98 4.34
C ILE A 9 -0.41 7.98 3.59
N ILE A 10 -0.04 6.69 3.60
CA ILE A 10 -0.81 5.65 2.87
C ILE A 10 -2.22 5.51 3.46
N ARG A 11 -2.36 5.62 4.79
CA ARG A 11 -3.68 5.60 5.44
C ARG A 11 -4.55 6.79 5.02
N TRP A 12 -3.99 7.99 5.00
CA TRP A 12 -4.71 9.18 4.56
C TRP A 12 -5.07 9.12 3.07
N LEU A 13 -4.16 8.66 2.22
CA LEU A 13 -4.43 8.45 0.79
C LEU A 13 -5.56 7.44 0.59
N HIS A 14 -5.56 6.33 1.31
CA HIS A 14 -6.61 5.32 1.23
C HIS A 14 -7.99 5.87 1.63
N ILE A 15 -8.06 6.66 2.71
CA ILE A 15 -9.31 7.30 3.15
C ILE A 15 -9.80 8.29 2.10
N ILE A 16 -8.94 9.16 1.59
CA ILE A 16 -9.31 10.16 0.58
C ILE A 16 -9.75 9.47 -0.73
N ALA A 17 -9.02 8.43 -1.17
CA ALA A 17 -9.36 7.69 -2.37
C ALA A 17 -10.69 6.92 -2.25
N SER A 18 -11.12 6.58 -1.03
CA SER A 18 -12.41 5.93 -0.78
C SER A 18 -13.61 6.88 -0.93
N ILE A 19 -13.42 8.20 -0.77
CA ILE A 19 -14.50 9.20 -0.84
C ILE A 19 -15.18 9.20 -2.23
N PRO A 20 -14.44 9.23 -3.36
CA PRO A 20 -15.03 9.12 -4.69
C PRO A 20 -15.85 7.85 -4.93
N ILE A 21 -15.52 6.72 -4.29
CA ILE A 21 -16.31 5.48 -4.40
C ILE A 21 -17.69 5.68 -3.78
N ILE A 22 -17.78 6.38 -2.64
CA ILE A 22 -19.07 6.69 -2.00
C ILE A 22 -19.89 7.59 -2.92
N GLY A 23 -19.26 8.59 -3.55
CA GLY A 23 -19.88 9.42 -4.58
C GLY A 23 -20.34 8.63 -5.82
N PHE A 24 -19.66 7.54 -6.16
CA PHE A 24 -20.08 6.63 -7.24
C PHE A 24 -21.28 5.75 -6.87
N ILE A 25 -21.37 5.31 -5.62
CA ILE A 25 -22.48 4.46 -5.14
C ILE A 25 -23.75 5.28 -4.93
N TYR A 26 -23.63 6.48 -4.34
CA TYR A 26 -24.77 7.28 -3.91
C TYR A 26 -25.02 8.55 -4.75
N GLY A 27 -24.08 8.93 -5.62
CA GLY A 27 -24.15 10.18 -6.39
C GLY A 27 -24.35 9.99 -7.90
N PRO A 28 -24.59 11.09 -8.63
CA PRO A 28 -24.84 11.09 -10.09
C PRO A 28 -23.61 10.72 -10.93
N VAL A 29 -22.47 10.41 -10.29
CA VAL A 29 -21.20 10.06 -10.94
C VAL A 29 -21.34 8.80 -11.81
N ARG A 30 -22.31 7.92 -11.49
CA ARG A 30 -22.68 6.77 -12.32
C ARG A 30 -23.20 7.16 -13.71
N ASN A 31 -23.81 8.34 -13.86
CA ASN A 31 -24.37 8.77 -15.14
C ASN A 31 -23.30 9.22 -16.14
N PHE A 32 -22.05 9.39 -15.70
CA PHE A 32 -20.94 9.77 -16.57
C PHE A 32 -20.06 8.54 -16.86
N PRO A 33 -20.19 7.92 -18.05
CA PRO A 33 -19.47 6.68 -18.36
C PRO A 33 -17.95 6.83 -18.20
N ASN A 34 -17.38 7.98 -18.55
CA ASN A 34 -15.94 8.23 -18.39
C ASN A 34 -15.50 8.21 -16.92
N ALA A 35 -16.33 8.73 -16.00
CA ALA A 35 -16.05 8.73 -14.58
C ALA A 35 -16.15 7.32 -13.99
N VAL A 36 -17.10 6.52 -14.45
CA VAL A 36 -17.25 5.11 -14.04
C VAL A 36 -16.00 4.30 -14.39
N HIS A 37 -15.49 4.44 -15.62
CA HIS A 37 -14.29 3.73 -16.06
C HIS A 37 -13.06 4.14 -15.25
N ALA A 38 -12.89 5.44 -14.97
CA ALA A 38 -11.79 5.90 -14.13
C ALA A 38 -11.87 5.32 -12.71
N ILE A 39 -13.07 5.23 -12.12
CA ILE A 39 -13.23 4.69 -10.77
C ILE A 39 -12.92 3.19 -10.73
N GLN A 40 -13.39 2.44 -11.71
CA GLN A 40 -13.19 0.98 -11.76
C GLN A 40 -11.76 0.57 -12.13
N TRP A 41 -11.13 1.25 -13.09
CA TRP A 41 -9.81 0.86 -13.61
C TRP A 41 -8.64 1.56 -12.92
N ILE A 42 -8.87 2.70 -12.28
CA ILE A 42 -7.79 3.47 -11.62
C ILE A 42 -8.01 3.51 -10.11
N LEU A 43 -9.12 4.09 -9.62
CA LEU A 43 -9.31 4.26 -8.18
C LEU A 43 -9.43 2.93 -7.46
N PHE A 44 -10.23 2.00 -7.97
CA PHE A 44 -10.47 0.71 -7.34
C PHE A 44 -9.16 -0.08 -7.13
N PRO A 45 -8.32 -0.33 -8.16
CA PRO A 45 -7.03 -0.98 -7.95
C PRO A 45 -6.08 -0.16 -7.06
N LEU A 46 -6.09 1.17 -7.13
CA LEU A 46 -5.28 2.02 -6.25
C LEU A 46 -5.67 1.85 -4.77
N ILE A 47 -6.96 1.77 -4.48
CA ILE A 47 -7.52 1.59 -3.13
C ILE A 47 -7.24 0.17 -2.62
N VAL A 48 -7.40 -0.84 -3.47
CA VAL A 48 -7.07 -2.23 -3.14
C VAL A 48 -5.57 -2.37 -2.86
N LEU A 49 -4.70 -1.81 -3.71
CA LEU A 49 -3.25 -1.84 -3.52
C LEU A 49 -2.83 -1.11 -2.23
N SER A 50 -3.38 0.08 -1.96
CA SER A 50 -3.08 0.83 -0.73
C SER A 50 -3.60 0.11 0.53
N GLY A 51 -4.77 -0.52 0.47
CA GLY A 51 -5.32 -1.35 1.55
C GLY A 51 -4.47 -2.60 1.81
N LEU A 52 -4.09 -3.32 0.75
CA LEU A 52 -3.18 -4.47 0.84
C LEU A 52 -1.81 -4.06 1.39
N TRP A 53 -1.31 -2.88 1.03
CA TRP A 53 -0.06 -2.35 1.57
C TRP A 53 -0.16 -2.02 3.06
N LEU A 54 -1.30 -1.48 3.52
CA LEU A 54 -1.53 -1.25 4.96
C LEU A 54 -1.59 -2.57 5.74
N TRP A 55 -2.26 -3.58 5.19
CA TRP A 55 -2.39 -4.90 5.81
C TRP A 55 -1.05 -5.67 5.83
N LYS A 56 -0.40 -5.84 4.67
CA LYS A 56 0.86 -6.61 4.55
C LYS A 56 2.13 -5.78 4.80
N GLY A 57 2.06 -4.46 4.96
CA GLY A 57 3.25 -3.62 5.18
C GLY A 57 4.04 -3.97 6.44
N HIS A 58 3.41 -4.60 7.45
CA HIS A 58 4.13 -5.17 8.59
C HIS A 58 4.93 -6.43 8.21
N LEU A 59 4.37 -7.31 7.38
CA LEU A 59 5.02 -8.54 6.90
C LEU A 59 6.21 -8.23 5.98
N VAL A 60 6.08 -7.23 5.10
CA VAL A 60 7.16 -6.79 4.21
C VAL A 60 8.36 -6.29 5.04
N LYS A 61 8.12 -5.49 6.09
CA LYS A 61 9.21 -5.08 7.01
C LYS A 61 9.85 -6.25 7.73
N LYS A 62 9.08 -7.26 8.12
CA LYS A 62 9.60 -8.49 8.75
C LYS A 62 10.48 -9.27 7.78
N TRP A 63 10.10 -9.36 6.51
CA TRP A 63 10.90 -9.97 5.44
C TRP A 63 12.22 -9.23 5.17
N PHE A 64 12.19 -7.90 5.09
CA PHE A 64 13.41 -7.10 4.90
C PHE A 64 14.37 -7.18 6.09
N LYS A 65 13.86 -7.21 7.34
CA LYS A 65 14.71 -7.43 8.52
C LYS A 65 15.39 -8.81 8.50
N ARG A 66 14.69 -9.87 8.08
CA ARG A 66 15.26 -11.22 7.96
C ARG A 66 16.37 -11.30 6.93
N LYS A 67 16.23 -10.64 5.77
CA LYS A 67 17.32 -10.58 4.77
C LYS A 67 18.57 -9.87 5.29
N LYS A 68 18.40 -8.79 6.07
CA LYS A 68 19.54 -8.05 6.64
C LYS A 68 20.32 -8.91 7.65
N LEU A 69 19.62 -9.64 8.51
CA LEU A 69 20.24 -10.53 9.52
C LEU A 69 21.04 -11.67 8.88
N ASN A 70 20.47 -12.33 7.86
CA ASN A 70 21.16 -13.41 7.15
C ASN A 70 22.41 -12.93 6.41
N LYS A 71 22.42 -11.69 5.90
CA LYS A 71 23.60 -11.13 5.23
C LYS A 71 24.75 -10.91 6.21
N THR A 72 24.46 -10.45 7.43
CA THR A 72 25.47 -10.25 8.49
C THR A 72 26.02 -11.57 9.02
N LEU A 73 25.16 -12.55 9.28
CA LEU A 73 25.59 -13.87 9.76
C LEU A 73 26.50 -14.57 8.74
N ARG A 74 26.17 -14.47 7.45
CA ARG A 74 26.97 -15.10 6.39
C ARG A 74 28.32 -14.40 6.18
N SER A 75 28.43 -13.10 6.39
CA SER A 75 29.73 -12.41 6.30
C SER A 75 30.61 -12.65 7.52
N SER A 76 30.05 -12.80 8.73
CA SER A 76 30.85 -13.18 9.90
C SER A 76 31.42 -14.59 9.77
N ILE A 77 30.63 -15.57 9.30
CA ILE A 77 31.14 -16.94 9.10
C ILE A 77 32.26 -16.98 8.05
N ALA A 78 32.17 -16.15 7.00
CA ALA A 78 33.19 -16.06 5.95
C ALA A 78 34.52 -15.41 6.37
N VAL A 79 34.59 -14.76 7.53
CA VAL A 79 35.83 -14.14 8.08
C VAL A 79 36.53 -15.08 9.07
N PHE A 80 35.83 -16.09 9.58
CA PHE A 80 36.36 -17.07 10.56
C PHE A 80 36.67 -18.45 9.93
N SER A 81 36.70 -18.57 8.60
CA SER A 81 37.16 -19.75 7.84
C SER A 81 38.33 -19.36 6.96
#